data_AF-A0A4V1CMM7-F1
#
_entry.id   AF-A0A4V1CMM7-F1
#
_cell.length_a   1.000
_cell.length_b   1.000
_cell.length_c   1.000
_cell.angle_alpha   90.00
_cell.angle_beta   90.00
_cell.angle_gamma   90.00
#
_symmetry.space_group_name_H-M   'P 1'
#
loop_
_entity.id
_entity.type
_entity.pdbx_description
1 polymer ?
#
loop_
_entity_poly.entity_id
_entity_poly.type
_entity_poly.pdbx_seq_one_letter_code
_entity_poly.pdbx_strand_id
1 'polypeptide(L)'
;MPPPRTEVPVRALACLDRTVAVRRGGAVLLLLLVLALTTSVVAAPARAAAAPCTPDATTACLNVTVTSPGVGPAAGVTVTVEGGGATAEATTGADGRASVPVTEAGDYTVTVDESTLPAGTVLRDPAANAATVPVVLGRSAGRIFQVVPPGAEGGDSGPAPAATDGGTSQSPGGGGAGTAPADETGEGTEASAGPGTNRYAQLVLAGLVFGILLALASLGANLIYGTTGLSNFAHGELVTLGGMTAFMAVQWWDLPLWLAIVVATTAGALVGWLLNRLIFAPLRRRGVGITQQMIVTIGLALAGLSLFLFVYGAQPAPIVSGISARIQIGPVQISGQSLLSVGVAVVVLAAVALTLSRTRLGRATRAVSDNPALAAATGIKVEAIIGGVWVVSAALASLGGVLLALYLNSTRFNFGSTLLLLMFAAITLGGLGSPLGAVVGAVVIGLVVELSTIVLPSDMRYASALVILILVLLIRPQGILGRAERIG
;
A
#
# COMPACT_ATOMS: atom_id res chain seq x y z
N MET A 1 -35.23 -18.54 67.57
CA MET A 1 -34.05 -17.66 67.67
C MET A 1 -33.19 -17.93 66.44
N PRO A 2 -33.18 -17.07 65.41
CA PRO A 2 -32.33 -17.28 64.24
C PRO A 2 -30.88 -16.85 64.54
N PRO A 3 -29.85 -17.42 63.86
CA PRO A 3 -28.46 -17.02 64.08
C PRO A 3 -28.15 -15.66 63.42
N PRO A 4 -27.16 -14.91 63.95
CA PRO A 4 -26.84 -13.56 63.48
C PRO A 4 -26.17 -13.58 62.10
N ARG A 5 -26.59 -12.64 61.24
CA ARG A 5 -25.96 -12.36 59.95
C ARG A 5 -24.63 -11.64 60.20
N THR A 6 -23.53 -12.23 59.74
CA THR A 6 -22.23 -11.58 59.68
C THR A 6 -22.19 -10.67 58.44
N GLU A 7 -22.22 -9.36 58.66
CA GLU A 7 -21.95 -8.38 57.60
C GLU A 7 -20.45 -8.41 57.27
N VAL A 8 -20.11 -8.82 56.05
CA VAL A 8 -18.78 -8.68 55.48
C VAL A 8 -18.63 -7.24 54.98
N PRO A 9 -17.60 -6.47 55.41
CA PRO A 9 -17.46 -5.08 55.00
C PRO A 9 -17.02 -4.99 53.53
N VAL A 10 -17.93 -4.53 52.66
CA VAL A 10 -17.73 -4.22 51.23
C VAL A 10 -16.97 -2.89 51.05
N ARG A 11 -15.75 -2.78 51.60
CA ARG A 11 -14.93 -1.57 51.47
C ARG A 11 -13.51 -1.77 50.92
N ALA A 12 -13.12 -2.98 50.54
CA ALA A 12 -11.77 -3.26 50.04
C ALA A 12 -11.62 -3.38 48.50
N LEU A 13 -12.71 -3.41 47.73
CA LEU A 13 -12.64 -3.67 46.28
C LEU A 13 -12.49 -2.42 45.39
N ALA A 14 -12.62 -1.21 45.93
CA ALA A 14 -12.60 0.02 45.12
C ALA A 14 -11.21 0.67 44.93
N CYS A 15 -10.17 0.24 45.68
CA CYS A 15 -8.83 0.84 45.59
C CYS A 15 -7.86 0.16 44.60
N LEU A 16 -8.17 -1.05 44.11
CA LEU A 16 -7.30 -1.79 43.20
C LEU A 16 -7.54 -1.50 41.71
N ASP A 17 -8.60 -0.77 41.36
CA ASP A 17 -8.99 -0.57 39.96
C ASP A 17 -8.37 0.71 39.34
N ARG A 18 -8.09 1.73 40.15
CA ARG A 18 -7.50 2.99 39.66
C ARG A 18 -6.03 2.85 39.21
N THR A 19 -5.24 2.03 39.88
CA THR A 19 -3.82 1.82 39.51
C THR A 19 -3.66 1.01 38.22
N VAL A 20 -4.63 0.15 37.93
CA VAL A 20 -4.67 -0.65 36.70
C VAL A 20 -5.18 0.15 35.49
N ALA A 21 -6.12 1.07 35.69
CA ALA A 21 -6.59 1.99 34.65
C ALA A 21 -5.50 2.98 34.18
N VAL A 22 -4.72 3.54 35.11
CA VAL A 22 -3.62 4.49 34.81
C VAL A 22 -2.47 3.81 34.05
N ARG A 23 -2.16 2.55 34.36
CA ARG A 23 -1.14 1.76 33.63
C ARG A 23 -1.59 1.36 32.21
N ARG A 24 -2.90 1.28 31.95
CA ARG A 24 -3.49 0.91 30.65
C ARG A 24 -3.58 2.09 29.68
N GLY A 25 -3.87 3.30 30.19
CA GLY A 25 -3.74 4.54 29.41
C GLY A 25 -2.31 4.72 28.89
N GLY A 26 -1.32 4.41 29.73
CA GLY A 26 0.09 4.41 29.33
C GLY A 26 0.47 3.39 28.26
N ALA A 27 -0.20 2.23 28.18
CA ALA A 27 0.10 1.21 27.18
C ALA A 27 -0.47 1.54 25.79
N VAL A 28 -1.68 2.11 25.73
CA VAL A 28 -2.24 2.66 24.48
C VAL A 28 -1.46 3.89 24.05
N LEU A 29 -1.13 4.77 25.00
CA LEU A 29 -0.27 5.92 24.74
C LEU A 29 1.09 5.47 24.22
N LEU A 30 1.73 4.45 24.78
CA LEU A 30 3.06 3.96 24.36
C LEU A 30 3.02 3.18 23.04
N LEU A 31 1.91 2.51 22.71
CA LEU A 31 1.70 1.94 21.37
C LEU A 31 1.53 3.05 20.32
N LEU A 32 0.71 4.07 20.62
CA LEU A 32 0.57 5.27 19.81
C LEU A 32 1.89 6.05 19.75
N LEU A 33 2.67 6.07 20.83
CA LEU A 33 3.97 6.74 20.90
C LEU A 33 5.02 5.97 20.14
N VAL A 34 4.98 4.63 20.06
CA VAL A 34 5.89 3.82 19.24
C VAL A 34 5.51 3.87 17.76
N LEU A 35 4.21 3.83 17.41
CA LEU A 35 3.78 4.13 16.05
C LEU A 35 4.20 5.57 15.68
N ALA A 36 4.04 6.53 16.60
CA ALA A 36 4.51 7.90 16.45
C ALA A 36 6.04 8.01 16.45
N LEU A 37 6.77 7.12 17.14
CA LEU A 37 8.23 7.13 17.19
C LEU A 37 8.82 6.57 15.90
N THR A 38 8.18 5.56 15.29
CA THR A 38 8.46 5.14 13.92
C THR A 38 8.10 6.22 12.90
N THR A 39 7.19 7.13 13.25
CA THR A 39 6.88 8.34 12.46
C THR A 39 7.63 9.58 12.95
N SER A 40 8.71 9.46 13.73
CA SER A 40 9.42 10.63 14.22
C SER A 40 10.06 11.36 13.04
N VAL A 41 9.42 12.47 12.67
CA VAL A 41 9.98 13.54 11.87
C VAL A 41 11.19 14.08 12.64
N VAL A 42 12.38 13.56 12.34
CA VAL A 42 13.57 14.41 12.40
C VAL A 42 13.36 15.40 11.27
N ALA A 43 13.08 16.64 11.62
CA ALA A 43 13.04 17.73 10.66
C ALA A 43 14.42 17.82 9.99
N ALA A 44 14.59 17.15 8.86
CA ALA A 44 15.67 17.40 7.94
C ALA A 44 15.45 18.82 7.36
N PRO A 45 16.53 19.57 7.08
CA PRO A 45 16.41 20.94 6.63
C PRO A 45 15.62 20.94 5.32
N ALA A 46 14.54 21.71 5.29
CA ALA A 46 13.78 21.96 4.08
C ALA A 46 14.74 22.47 2.99
N ARG A 47 15.04 21.62 2.01
CA ARG A 47 15.53 22.11 0.71
C ARG A 47 14.37 22.87 0.11
N ALA A 48 14.58 24.16 -0.15
CA ALA A 48 13.61 25.02 -0.81
C ALA A 48 13.25 24.42 -2.18
N ALA A 49 12.13 23.70 -2.21
CA ALA A 49 11.45 23.31 -3.44
C ALA A 49 10.67 24.52 -3.96
N ALA A 50 10.54 24.62 -5.28
CA ALA A 50 9.67 25.61 -5.91
C ALA A 50 8.26 25.53 -5.29
N ALA A 51 7.66 26.70 -5.04
CA ALA A 51 6.42 26.80 -4.28
C ALA A 51 5.32 25.91 -4.91
N PRO A 52 4.66 25.03 -4.13
CA PRO A 52 3.63 24.15 -4.66
C PRO A 52 2.38 24.96 -5.04
N CYS A 53 2.00 24.91 -6.31
CA CYS A 53 0.73 25.47 -6.77
C CYS A 53 -0.44 24.58 -6.30
N THR A 54 -1.42 25.17 -5.64
CA THR A 54 -2.67 24.50 -5.23
C THR A 54 -3.85 25.04 -6.02
N PRO A 55 -4.54 24.21 -6.83
CA PRO A 55 -5.67 24.69 -7.63
C PRO A 55 -6.88 24.99 -6.74
N ASP A 56 -7.54 26.11 -6.99
CA ASP A 56 -8.73 26.57 -6.29
C ASP A 56 -9.76 27.17 -7.28
N ALA A 57 -10.89 27.67 -6.77
CA ALA A 57 -11.95 28.22 -7.63
C ALA A 57 -11.50 29.40 -8.53
N THR A 58 -10.37 30.03 -8.20
CA THR A 58 -9.81 31.20 -8.89
C THR A 58 -8.47 30.93 -9.57
N THR A 59 -7.88 29.75 -9.34
CA THR A 59 -6.50 29.43 -9.73
C THR A 59 -6.44 28.02 -10.31
N ALA A 60 -5.91 27.88 -11.52
CA ALA A 60 -5.47 26.62 -12.10
C ALA A 60 -3.95 26.46 -11.95
N CYS A 61 -3.48 25.21 -11.91
CA CYS A 61 -2.05 24.91 -11.85
C CYS A 61 -1.57 24.27 -13.14
N LEU A 62 -0.71 24.97 -13.87
CA LEU A 62 -0.08 24.44 -15.07
C LEU A 62 1.27 23.83 -14.71
N ASN A 63 1.37 22.51 -14.76
CA ASN A 63 2.56 21.75 -14.38
C ASN A 63 3.36 21.35 -15.62
N VAL A 64 4.61 21.80 -15.70
CA VAL A 64 5.52 21.45 -16.78
C VAL A 64 6.61 20.56 -16.22
N THR A 65 6.85 19.43 -16.87
CA THR A 65 7.86 18.45 -16.44
C THR A 65 8.86 18.23 -17.55
N VAL A 66 10.15 18.42 -17.27
CA VAL A 66 11.25 18.21 -18.22
C VAL A 66 12.08 17.02 -17.75
N THR A 67 12.19 15.99 -18.61
CA THR A 67 12.86 14.74 -18.26
C THR A 67 13.84 14.32 -19.34
N SER A 68 14.95 13.71 -18.93
CA SER A 68 15.88 13.05 -19.84
C SER A 68 15.75 11.54 -19.70
N PRO A 69 15.38 10.80 -20.76
CA PRO A 69 15.36 9.34 -20.74
C PRO A 69 16.74 8.79 -20.33
N GLY A 70 16.78 8.01 -19.25
CA GLY A 70 18.02 7.37 -18.75
C GLY A 70 18.90 8.20 -17.80
N VAL A 71 18.70 9.51 -17.69
CA VAL A 71 19.53 10.40 -16.84
C VAL A 71 18.74 10.98 -15.66
N GLY A 72 17.41 11.12 -15.78
CA GLY A 72 16.54 11.60 -14.71
C GLY A 72 15.92 12.98 -15.01
N PRO A 73 15.42 13.69 -13.98
CA PRO A 73 14.78 14.99 -14.15
C PRO A 73 15.77 16.08 -14.60
N ALA A 74 15.35 16.95 -15.51
CA ALA A 74 16.17 18.08 -15.97
C ALA A 74 15.83 19.33 -15.13
N ALA A 75 16.72 19.66 -14.20
CA ALA A 75 16.60 20.84 -13.32
C ALA A 75 17.23 22.09 -13.97
N GLY A 76 16.71 23.27 -13.63
CA GLY A 76 17.25 24.55 -14.10
C GLY A 76 16.80 24.97 -15.49
N VAL A 77 15.78 24.32 -16.06
CA VAL A 77 15.24 24.62 -17.39
C VAL A 77 14.15 25.68 -17.25
N THR A 78 14.25 26.76 -18.00
CA THR A 78 13.24 27.83 -18.01
C THR A 78 12.12 27.46 -18.99
N VAL A 79 10.89 27.61 -18.50
CA VAL A 79 9.67 27.40 -19.25
C VAL A 79 8.86 28.70 -19.25
N THR A 80 8.45 29.12 -20.44
CA THR A 80 7.58 30.27 -20.65
C THR A 80 6.18 29.79 -20.97
N VAL A 81 5.20 30.35 -20.28
CA VAL A 81 3.78 30.08 -20.44
C VAL A 81 3.10 31.38 -20.89
N GLU A 82 2.46 31.34 -22.05
CA GLU A 82 1.77 32.50 -22.63
C GLU A 82 0.29 32.17 -22.86
N GLY A 83 -0.61 33.01 -22.34
CA GLY A 83 -2.06 32.85 -22.50
C GLY A 83 -2.83 33.80 -21.57
N GLY A 84 -4.11 34.05 -21.87
CA GLY A 84 -4.93 34.95 -21.03
C GLY A 84 -4.40 36.39 -20.90
N GLY A 85 -3.64 36.88 -21.89
CA GLY A 85 -3.06 38.23 -21.86
C GLY A 85 -1.86 38.42 -20.92
N ALA A 86 -1.33 37.34 -20.33
CA ALA A 86 -0.15 37.36 -19.46
C ALA A 86 0.91 36.34 -19.91
N THR A 87 2.17 36.68 -19.64
CA THR A 87 3.35 35.84 -19.86
C THR A 87 3.95 35.52 -18.50
N ALA A 88 4.11 34.24 -18.18
CA ALA A 88 4.71 33.79 -16.93
C ALA A 88 5.88 32.84 -17.20
N GLU A 89 6.98 33.02 -16.48
CA GLU A 89 8.16 32.17 -16.57
C GLU A 89 8.34 31.37 -15.28
N ALA A 90 8.72 30.11 -15.41
CA ALA A 90 9.09 29.27 -14.28
C ALA A 90 10.26 28.37 -14.64
N THR A 91 11.17 28.19 -13.68
CA THR A 91 12.34 27.32 -13.82
C THR A 91 12.07 25.98 -13.14
N THR A 92 12.47 24.88 -13.78
CA THR A 92 12.30 23.53 -13.21
C THR A 92 13.15 23.32 -11.97
N GLY A 93 12.55 22.73 -10.94
CA GLY A 93 13.22 22.32 -9.70
C GLY A 93 14.12 21.10 -9.87
N ALA A 94 14.70 20.63 -8.76
CA ALA A 94 15.55 19.43 -8.74
C ALA A 94 14.82 18.14 -9.16
N ASP A 95 13.49 18.15 -9.11
CA ASP A 95 12.59 17.09 -9.57
C ASP A 95 12.19 17.24 -11.05
N GLY A 96 12.73 18.24 -11.75
CA GLY A 96 12.49 18.51 -13.17
C GLY A 96 11.10 19.07 -13.43
N ARG A 97 10.42 19.59 -12.39
CA ARG A 97 9.06 20.14 -12.50
C ARG A 97 9.07 21.64 -12.27
N ALA A 98 8.22 22.34 -13.02
CA ALA A 98 7.87 23.73 -12.82
C ALA A 98 6.34 23.83 -12.73
N SER A 99 5.83 24.65 -11.83
CA SER A 99 4.39 24.91 -11.71
C SER A 99 4.11 26.39 -11.87
N VAL A 100 3.22 26.74 -12.79
CA VAL A 100 2.78 28.10 -13.04
C VAL A 100 1.31 28.24 -12.61
N PRO A 101 1.00 29.08 -11.60
CA PRO A 101 -0.38 29.39 -11.25
C PRO A 101 -0.98 30.30 -12.33
N VAL A 102 -2.21 29.99 -12.73
CA VAL A 102 -2.92 30.69 -13.79
C VAL A 102 -4.31 31.09 -13.29
N THR A 103 -4.69 32.36 -13.46
CA THR A 103 -5.93 32.91 -12.91
C THR A 103 -7.06 33.07 -13.94
N GLU A 104 -6.79 32.81 -15.22
CA GLU A 104 -7.78 32.86 -16.28
C GLU A 104 -7.88 31.51 -17.01
N ALA A 105 -9.10 31.03 -17.23
CA ALA A 105 -9.32 29.86 -18.09
C ALA A 105 -9.09 30.24 -19.56
N GLY A 106 -8.47 29.34 -20.32
CA GLY A 106 -8.13 29.58 -21.72
C GLY A 106 -7.05 28.63 -22.22
N ASP A 107 -6.66 28.81 -23.47
CA ASP A 107 -5.57 28.05 -24.08
C ASP A 107 -4.25 28.75 -23.79
N TYR A 108 -3.30 28.01 -23.20
CA TYR A 108 -1.97 28.50 -22.86
C TYR A 108 -0.92 27.79 -23.71
N THR A 109 -0.05 28.55 -24.36
CA THR A 109 1.11 28.01 -25.07
C THR A 109 2.27 27.88 -24.10
N VAL A 110 2.79 26.66 -23.96
CA VAL A 110 3.96 26.35 -23.15
C VAL A 110 5.14 26.17 -24.08
N THR A 111 6.23 26.90 -23.81
CA THR A 111 7.49 26.84 -24.58
C THR A 111 8.66 26.64 -23.62
N VAL A 112 9.60 25.77 -23.99
CA VAL A 112 10.84 25.54 -23.23
C VAL A 112 11.98 26.33 -23.88
N ASP A 113 12.73 27.09 -23.08
CA ASP A 113 13.91 27.80 -23.56
C ASP A 113 15.09 26.83 -23.77
N GLU A 114 15.42 26.58 -25.03
CA GLU A 114 16.48 25.66 -25.43
C GLU A 114 17.88 26.09 -24.96
N SER A 115 18.09 27.38 -24.70
CA SER A 115 19.38 27.89 -24.18
C SER A 115 19.64 27.51 -22.73
N THR A 116 18.57 27.15 -21.99
CA THR A 116 18.62 26.77 -20.58
C THR A 116 18.69 25.25 -20.36
N LEU A 117 18.78 24.48 -21.45
CA LEU A 117 18.90 23.03 -21.37
C LEU A 117 20.26 22.60 -20.78
N PRO A 118 20.31 21.48 -20.04
CA PRO A 118 21.57 20.92 -19.54
C PRO A 118 22.58 20.69 -20.68
N ALA A 119 23.86 20.96 -20.42
CA ALA A 119 24.91 20.87 -21.42
C ALA A 119 24.96 19.49 -22.11
N GLY A 120 24.96 19.48 -23.44
CA GLY A 120 24.99 18.25 -24.24
C GLY A 120 23.63 17.57 -24.41
N THR A 121 22.54 18.30 -24.24
CA THR A 121 21.17 17.80 -24.44
C THR A 121 20.36 18.75 -25.34
N VAL A 122 19.42 18.20 -26.09
CA VAL A 122 18.52 18.89 -27.02
C VAL A 122 17.09 18.38 -26.82
N LEU A 123 16.07 19.18 -27.13
CA LEU A 123 14.69 18.68 -27.10
C LEU A 123 14.54 17.52 -28.08
N ARG A 124 13.85 16.46 -27.65
CA ARG A 124 13.59 15.28 -28.48
C ARG A 124 12.81 15.60 -29.75
N ASP A 125 11.91 16.58 -29.63
CA ASP A 125 11.11 17.10 -30.73
C ASP A 125 11.12 18.64 -30.66
N PRO A 126 12.08 19.29 -31.33
CA PRO A 126 12.17 20.75 -31.37
C PRO A 126 10.96 21.40 -32.09
N ALA A 127 10.33 20.68 -33.03
CA ALA A 127 9.18 21.18 -33.76
C ALA A 127 7.90 21.25 -32.89
N ALA A 128 7.84 20.46 -31.82
CA ALA A 128 6.75 20.43 -30.85
C ALA A 128 7.03 21.23 -29.56
N ASN A 129 8.03 22.12 -29.56
CA ASN A 129 8.39 22.92 -28.39
C ASN A 129 7.25 23.87 -27.96
N ALA A 130 6.54 24.48 -28.92
CA ALA A 130 5.35 25.28 -28.65
C ALA A 130 4.10 24.39 -28.57
N ALA A 131 3.66 24.05 -27.35
CA ALA A 131 2.50 23.19 -27.13
C ALA A 131 1.36 23.95 -26.45
N THR A 132 0.17 23.89 -27.05
CA THR A 132 -1.05 24.49 -26.47
C THR A 132 -1.68 23.55 -25.45
N VAL A 133 -1.97 24.06 -24.26
CA VAL A 133 -2.61 23.35 -23.16
C VAL A 133 -3.89 24.09 -22.75
N PRO A 134 -5.08 23.46 -22.85
CA PRO A 134 -6.32 24.07 -22.38
C PRO A 134 -6.36 24.05 -20.85
N VAL A 135 -6.62 25.21 -20.26
CA VAL A 135 -6.63 25.41 -18.80
C VAL A 135 -8.03 25.75 -18.31
N VAL A 136 -8.46 25.05 -17.26
CA VAL A 136 -9.73 25.27 -16.57
C VAL A 136 -9.45 25.54 -15.09
N LEU A 137 -10.05 26.60 -14.53
CA LEU A 137 -9.90 26.97 -13.12
C LEU A 137 -10.34 25.83 -12.19
N GLY A 138 -9.65 25.67 -11.05
CA GLY A 138 -9.88 24.59 -10.09
C GLY A 138 -9.33 23.23 -10.52
N ARG A 139 -8.57 23.16 -11.62
CA ARG A 139 -7.91 21.93 -12.09
C ARG A 139 -6.42 22.16 -12.34
N SER A 140 -5.69 21.05 -12.38
CA SER A 140 -4.31 21.02 -12.83
C SER A 140 -4.25 20.55 -14.27
N ALA A 141 -3.53 21.28 -15.11
CA ALA A 141 -3.19 20.88 -16.47
C ALA A 141 -1.66 20.75 -16.56
N GLY A 142 -1.14 20.09 -17.59
CA GLY A 142 0.31 19.98 -17.68
C GLY A 142 0.84 19.36 -18.95
N ARG A 143 2.14 19.56 -19.17
CA ARG A 143 2.86 19.02 -20.32
C ARG A 143 4.23 18.48 -19.93
N ILE A 144 4.64 17.40 -20.61
CA ILE A 144 5.94 16.77 -20.42
C ILE A 144 6.81 17.03 -21.65
N PHE A 145 8.02 17.54 -21.43
CA PHE A 145 9.06 17.66 -22.44
C PHE A 145 10.16 16.64 -22.18
N GLN A 146 10.67 16.06 -23.25
CA GLN A 146 11.76 15.10 -23.21
C GLN A 146 13.01 15.71 -23.84
N VAL A 147 14.14 15.59 -23.15
CA VAL A 147 15.44 16.04 -23.62
C VAL A 147 16.30 14.82 -23.90
N VAL A 148 17.01 14.80 -25.02
CA VAL A 148 17.84 13.68 -25.49
C VAL A 148 19.25 14.17 -25.85
N PRO A 149 20.26 13.29 -25.91
CA PRO A 149 21.56 13.65 -26.45
C PRO A 149 21.48 14.08 -27.93
N PRO A 150 22.34 15.01 -28.39
CA PRO A 150 22.37 15.44 -29.79
C PRO A 150 22.60 14.25 -30.73
N GLY A 151 21.80 14.16 -31.80
CA GLY A 151 21.80 13.04 -32.74
C GLY A 151 20.79 11.91 -32.44
N ALA A 152 20.04 11.99 -31.35
CA ALA A 152 18.88 11.11 -31.05
C ALA A 152 17.52 11.80 -31.30
N GLU A 153 17.54 12.92 -32.02
CA GLU A 153 16.37 13.69 -32.45
C GLU A 153 15.56 12.89 -33.49
N GLY A 154 14.23 12.87 -33.38
CA GLY A 154 13.36 12.31 -34.43
C GLY A 154 13.05 10.80 -34.40
N GLY A 155 13.27 10.10 -33.28
CA GLY A 155 12.80 8.71 -33.14
C GLY A 155 11.26 8.60 -33.17
N ASP A 156 10.72 7.76 -34.06
CA ASP A 156 9.30 7.53 -34.42
C ASP A 156 8.30 7.96 -33.33
N SER A 157 7.54 8.99 -33.66
CA SER A 157 6.50 9.55 -32.82
C SER A 157 5.33 8.55 -32.72
N GLY A 158 5.34 7.71 -31.68
CA GLY A 158 4.06 7.30 -31.11
C GLY A 158 3.24 8.57 -30.83
N PRO A 159 1.92 8.58 -31.11
CA PRO A 159 1.15 9.82 -31.17
C PRO A 159 1.39 10.63 -29.90
N ALA A 160 1.79 11.90 -30.07
CA ALA A 160 1.85 12.85 -28.98
C ALA A 160 0.54 12.70 -28.18
N PRO A 161 0.58 12.58 -26.84
CA PRO A 161 -0.65 12.67 -26.09
C PRO A 161 -1.21 14.06 -26.41
N ALA A 162 -2.28 14.07 -27.20
CA ALA A 162 -3.03 15.26 -27.50
C ALA A 162 -3.37 15.93 -26.18
N ALA A 163 -3.37 17.26 -26.17
CA ALA A 163 -4.02 18.03 -25.12
C ALA A 163 -5.32 17.33 -24.74
N THR A 164 -5.47 16.96 -23.47
CA THR A 164 -6.69 16.32 -22.98
C THR A 164 -7.85 17.26 -23.23
N ASP A 165 -8.57 17.04 -24.33
CA ASP A 165 -9.81 17.71 -24.63
C ASP A 165 -10.80 17.41 -23.50
N GLY A 166 -11.20 18.47 -22.80
CA GLY A 166 -12.33 18.47 -21.90
C GLY A 166 -13.62 18.25 -22.69
N GLY A 167 -13.94 16.99 -23.00
CA GLY A 167 -15.21 16.58 -23.59
C GLY A 167 -16.28 16.37 -22.53
N THR A 168 -17.09 17.41 -22.30
CA THR A 168 -18.49 17.42 -21.86
C THR A 168 -19.12 16.15 -21.27
N SER A 169 -19.50 16.21 -19.99
CA SER A 169 -20.68 15.54 -19.47
C SER A 169 -21.59 16.57 -18.79
N GLN A 170 -22.45 17.21 -19.60
CA GLN A 170 -23.71 17.76 -19.11
C GLN A 170 -24.75 16.62 -19.11
N SER A 171 -25.34 16.36 -17.96
CA SER A 171 -26.77 16.00 -17.87
C SER A 171 -27.33 16.57 -16.56
N PRO A 172 -28.60 17.01 -16.55
CA PRO A 172 -29.04 18.12 -15.73
C PRO A 172 -29.57 17.72 -14.35
N GLY A 173 -29.46 18.67 -13.41
CA GLY A 173 -30.41 18.95 -12.33
C GLY A 173 -31.00 17.78 -11.53
N GLY A 174 -30.50 17.60 -10.31
CA GLY A 174 -31.20 16.86 -9.25
C GLY A 174 -30.40 16.86 -7.96
N GLY A 175 -30.74 17.75 -7.02
CA GLY A 175 -30.07 17.87 -5.73
C GLY A 175 -30.17 16.58 -4.91
N GLY A 176 -29.06 16.22 -4.26
CA GLY A 176 -29.00 15.11 -3.31
C GLY A 176 -27.59 14.94 -2.80
N ALA A 177 -27.38 15.27 -1.53
CA ALA A 177 -26.12 15.08 -0.81
C ALA A 177 -25.64 13.63 -0.88
N GLY A 178 -24.36 13.43 -1.17
CA GLY A 178 -23.73 12.11 -1.20
C GLY A 178 -22.24 12.21 -1.48
N THR A 179 -21.44 12.39 -0.42
CA THR A 179 -19.98 12.25 -0.44
C THR A 179 -19.61 10.81 -0.84
N ALA A 180 -19.04 10.63 -2.03
CA ALA A 180 -18.38 9.38 -2.43
C ALA A 180 -16.86 9.53 -2.25
N PRO A 181 -16.16 8.59 -1.57
CA PRO A 181 -14.71 8.67 -1.47
C PRO A 181 -14.06 8.17 -2.76
N ALA A 182 -13.05 8.91 -3.22
CA ALA A 182 -12.16 8.53 -4.32
C ALA A 182 -11.32 7.31 -3.91
N ASP A 183 -11.36 6.24 -4.70
CA ASP A 183 -10.53 5.06 -4.50
C ASP A 183 -9.98 4.57 -5.86
N GLU A 184 -8.94 5.25 -6.34
CA GLU A 184 -8.12 4.83 -7.49
C GLU A 184 -6.80 4.25 -6.99
N THR A 185 -6.83 3.00 -6.56
CA THR A 185 -5.65 2.14 -6.42
C THR A 185 -4.99 1.96 -7.80
N GLY A 186 -3.83 2.59 -8.01
CA GLY A 186 -3.14 2.67 -9.30
C GLY A 186 -2.85 1.31 -9.95
N GLU A 187 -2.87 1.26 -11.28
CA GLU A 187 -2.47 0.08 -12.07
C GLU A 187 -1.03 -0.34 -11.73
N GLY A 188 -0.80 -1.66 -11.66
CA GLY A 188 0.55 -2.17 -11.39
C GLY A 188 1.51 -1.81 -12.52
N THR A 189 2.79 -1.62 -12.20
CA THR A 189 3.81 -1.15 -13.17
C THR A 189 3.90 -2.03 -14.43
N GLU A 190 3.47 -3.29 -14.33
CA GLU A 190 3.44 -4.28 -15.40
C GLU A 190 2.14 -4.29 -16.23
N ALA A 191 1.06 -3.65 -15.77
CA ALA A 191 -0.17 -3.60 -16.54
C ALA A 191 -0.04 -2.73 -17.81
N SER A 192 0.99 -1.89 -17.94
CA SER A 192 1.24 -1.08 -19.15
C SER A 192 1.96 -1.90 -20.23
N ALA A 193 1.28 -2.18 -21.35
CA ALA A 193 1.83 -2.90 -22.50
C ALA A 193 2.78 -2.01 -23.32
N GLY A 194 4.02 -2.44 -23.54
CA GLY A 194 4.95 -1.79 -24.47
C GLY A 194 4.67 -2.20 -25.93
N PRO A 195 5.22 -1.48 -26.93
CA PRO A 195 5.08 -1.84 -28.34
C PRO A 195 5.54 -3.29 -28.58
N GLY A 196 4.68 -4.12 -29.17
CA GLY A 196 4.97 -5.54 -29.47
C GLY A 196 4.75 -6.53 -28.32
N THR A 197 4.18 -6.13 -27.19
CA THR A 197 3.82 -7.06 -26.09
C THR A 197 2.45 -7.71 -26.30
N ASN A 198 2.31 -8.98 -25.91
CA ASN A 198 1.01 -9.65 -25.90
C ASN A 198 0.25 -9.23 -24.64
N ARG A 199 -0.83 -8.46 -24.80
CA ARG A 199 -1.66 -7.95 -23.69
C ARG A 199 -2.10 -9.05 -22.72
N TYR A 200 -2.51 -10.22 -23.21
CA TYR A 200 -2.92 -11.33 -22.34
C TYR A 200 -1.76 -11.88 -21.54
N ALA A 201 -0.61 -12.12 -22.18
CA ALA A 201 0.59 -12.62 -21.49
C ALA A 201 1.11 -11.61 -20.45
N GLN A 202 1.01 -10.31 -20.76
CA GLN A 202 1.37 -9.22 -19.85
C GLN A 202 0.47 -9.19 -18.61
N LEU A 203 -0.84 -9.33 -18.77
CA LEU A 203 -1.78 -9.36 -17.65
C LEU A 203 -1.65 -10.63 -16.80
N VAL A 204 -1.32 -11.78 -17.41
CA VAL A 204 -0.99 -13.00 -16.65
C VAL A 204 0.25 -12.79 -15.79
N LEU A 205 1.29 -12.15 -16.33
CA LEU A 205 2.49 -11.82 -15.54
C LEU A 205 2.14 -10.85 -14.41
N ALA A 206 1.46 -9.74 -14.71
CA ALA A 206 1.04 -8.75 -13.71
C ALA A 206 0.22 -9.40 -12.60
N GLY A 207 -0.70 -10.31 -12.95
CA GLY A 207 -1.53 -11.04 -12.00
C GLY A 207 -0.73 -12.02 -11.14
N LEU A 208 0.29 -12.66 -11.71
CA LEU A 208 1.22 -13.51 -10.97
C LEU A 208 2.06 -12.69 -9.98
N VAL A 209 2.62 -11.56 -10.44
CA VAL A 209 3.40 -10.65 -9.58
C VAL A 209 2.54 -10.13 -8.45
N PHE A 210 1.40 -9.51 -8.76
CA PHE A 210 0.48 -9.00 -7.76
C PHE A 210 0.01 -10.10 -6.80
N GLY A 211 -0.31 -11.30 -7.31
CA GLY A 211 -0.73 -12.45 -6.52
C GLY A 211 0.35 -12.97 -5.56
N ILE A 212 1.63 -13.00 -5.96
CA ILE A 212 2.76 -13.38 -5.09
C ILE A 212 2.97 -12.35 -3.98
N LEU A 213 2.87 -11.05 -4.29
CA LEU A 213 2.99 -10.00 -3.28
C LEU A 213 1.81 -10.02 -2.30
N LEU A 214 0.60 -10.21 -2.81
CA LEU A 214 -0.61 -10.40 -2.02
C LEU A 214 -0.52 -11.66 -1.16
N ALA A 215 0.11 -12.74 -1.66
CA ALA A 215 0.34 -13.97 -0.91
C ALA A 215 1.18 -13.74 0.33
N LEU A 216 2.25 -12.95 0.21
CA LEU A 216 3.12 -12.60 1.33
C LEU A 216 2.36 -11.84 2.42
N ALA A 217 1.57 -10.83 2.02
CA ALA A 217 0.74 -10.06 2.95
C ALA A 217 -0.35 -10.92 3.62
N SER A 218 -0.99 -11.80 2.84
CA SER A 218 -2.07 -12.69 3.28
C SER A 218 -1.60 -13.81 4.21
N LEU A 219 -0.38 -14.32 3.99
CA LEU A 219 0.19 -15.41 4.78
C LEU A 219 0.28 -15.05 6.27
N GLY A 220 0.60 -13.78 6.58
CA GLY A 220 0.65 -13.29 7.95
C GLY A 220 -0.70 -13.37 8.66
N ALA A 221 -1.77 -12.88 8.02
CA ALA A 221 -3.13 -12.92 8.58
C ALA A 221 -3.59 -14.37 8.77
N ASN A 222 -3.30 -15.21 7.79
CA ASN A 222 -3.66 -16.62 7.85
C ASN A 222 -2.94 -17.38 8.98
N LEU A 223 -1.72 -17.00 9.32
CA LEU A 223 -0.99 -17.60 10.43
C LEU A 223 -1.60 -17.22 11.80
N ILE A 224 -2.08 -15.98 11.97
CA ILE A 224 -2.81 -15.57 13.18
C ILE A 224 -4.11 -16.35 13.27
N TYR A 225 -4.89 -16.38 12.19
CA TYR A 225 -6.14 -17.12 12.14
C TYR A 225 -5.93 -18.61 12.43
N GLY A 226 -4.98 -19.24 11.75
CA GLY A 226 -4.71 -20.67 11.90
C GLY A 226 -4.26 -21.09 13.30
N THR A 227 -3.73 -20.17 14.10
CA THR A 227 -3.23 -20.49 15.46
C THR A 227 -4.15 -20.07 16.58
N THR A 228 -5.02 -19.09 16.35
CA THR A 228 -5.88 -18.50 17.39
C THR A 228 -7.36 -18.47 17.05
N GLY A 229 -7.73 -18.77 15.80
CA GLY A 229 -9.08 -18.59 15.27
C GLY A 229 -9.51 -17.13 15.11
N LEU A 230 -8.61 -16.16 15.39
CA LEU A 230 -8.92 -14.74 15.36
C LEU A 230 -8.76 -14.16 13.95
N SER A 231 -9.86 -13.72 13.34
CA SER A 231 -9.81 -12.88 12.14
C SER A 231 -9.42 -11.46 12.51
N ASN A 232 -8.16 -11.10 12.25
CA ASN A 232 -7.60 -9.81 12.62
C ASN A 232 -7.84 -8.75 11.52
N PHE A 233 -8.82 -7.87 11.72
CA PHE A 233 -9.09 -6.77 10.77
C PHE A 233 -8.02 -5.67 10.78
N ALA A 234 -7.25 -5.53 11.86
CA ALA A 234 -6.12 -4.59 11.92
C ALA A 234 -4.91 -5.05 11.09
N HIS A 235 -4.95 -6.25 10.50
CA HIS A 235 -3.86 -6.74 9.67
C HIS A 235 -3.63 -5.86 8.43
N GLY A 236 -4.69 -5.25 7.89
CA GLY A 236 -4.59 -4.27 6.81
C GLY A 236 -3.70 -3.09 7.20
N GLU A 237 -3.88 -2.55 8.39
CA GLU A 237 -3.06 -1.43 8.87
C GLU A 237 -1.59 -1.80 9.07
N LEU A 238 -1.27 -3.08 9.32
CA LEU A 238 0.14 -3.54 9.35
C LEU A 238 0.76 -3.55 7.95
N VAL A 239 -0.04 -3.78 6.90
CA VAL A 239 0.37 -3.65 5.50
C VAL A 239 0.57 -2.17 5.16
N THR A 240 -0.37 -1.30 5.53
CA THR A 240 -0.22 0.16 5.37
C THR A 240 1.06 0.65 6.05
N LEU A 241 1.29 0.21 7.29
CA LEU A 241 2.49 0.54 8.06
C LEU A 241 3.75 0.20 7.26
N GLY A 242 3.81 -0.98 6.66
CA GLY A 242 4.94 -1.39 5.83
C GLY A 242 5.25 -0.40 4.71
N GLY A 243 4.26 -0.13 3.85
CA GLY A 243 4.42 0.80 2.73
C GLY A 243 4.80 2.21 3.19
N MET A 244 4.16 2.71 4.25
CA MET A 244 4.38 4.05 4.75
C MET A 244 5.74 4.22 5.44
N THR A 245 6.19 3.21 6.19
CA THR A 245 7.52 3.23 6.82
C THR A 245 8.62 3.14 5.76
N ALA A 246 8.41 2.40 4.66
CA ALA A 246 9.34 2.40 3.54
C ALA A 246 9.40 3.74 2.83
N PHE A 247 8.25 4.40 2.61
CA PHE A 247 8.23 5.77 2.07
C PHE A 247 9.01 6.73 2.96
N MET A 248 8.80 6.72 4.28
CA MET A 248 9.57 7.55 5.21
C MET A 248 11.07 7.26 5.14
N ALA A 249 11.44 5.98 5.18
CA ALA A 249 12.84 5.58 5.18
C ALA A 249 13.57 6.02 3.91
N VAL A 250 12.93 5.92 2.74
CA VAL A 250 13.52 6.33 1.47
C VAL A 250 13.47 7.85 1.30
N GLN A 251 12.34 8.50 1.58
CA GLN A 251 12.08 9.88 1.18
C GLN A 251 12.44 10.92 2.24
N TRP A 252 12.37 10.58 3.53
CA TRP A 252 12.66 11.50 4.63
C TRP A 252 14.02 11.23 5.27
N TRP A 253 14.45 9.97 5.31
CA TRP A 253 15.74 9.57 5.87
C TRP A 253 16.81 9.30 4.81
N ASP A 254 16.49 9.44 3.52
CA ASP A 254 17.39 9.16 2.39
C ASP A 254 18.09 7.79 2.47
N LEU A 255 17.44 6.81 3.10
CA LEU A 255 18.01 5.46 3.25
C LEU A 255 17.91 4.71 1.92
N PRO A 256 18.91 3.87 1.59
CA PRO A 256 18.82 3.02 0.43
C PRO A 256 17.67 2.01 0.59
N LEU A 257 17.04 1.64 -0.54
CA LEU A 257 15.83 0.82 -0.57
C LEU A 257 15.93 -0.49 0.24
N TRP A 258 17.07 -1.17 0.19
CA TRP A 258 17.28 -2.42 0.93
C TRP A 258 17.21 -2.21 2.45
N LEU A 259 17.69 -1.08 2.95
CA LEU A 259 17.63 -0.74 4.37
C LEU A 259 16.21 -0.30 4.76
N ALA A 260 15.52 0.42 3.88
CA ALA A 260 14.10 0.74 4.07
C ALA A 260 13.22 -0.51 4.23
N ILE A 261 13.47 -1.57 3.43
CA ILE A 261 12.79 -2.86 3.57
C ILE A 261 13.04 -3.48 4.97
N VAL A 262 14.29 -3.47 5.45
CA VAL A 262 14.64 -4.00 6.78
C VAL A 262 13.98 -3.19 7.88
N VAL A 263 14.01 -1.86 7.80
CA VAL A 263 13.42 -0.96 8.78
C VAL A 263 11.89 -1.13 8.83
N ALA A 264 11.21 -1.16 7.70
CA ALA A 264 9.76 -1.37 7.65
C ALA A 264 9.35 -2.77 8.17
N THR A 265 10.11 -3.81 7.84
CA THR A 265 9.85 -5.18 8.31
C THR A 265 10.06 -5.30 9.82
N THR A 266 11.11 -4.68 10.36
CA THR A 266 11.39 -4.69 11.81
C THR A 266 10.40 -3.83 12.59
N ALA A 267 9.96 -2.69 12.04
CA ALA A 267 8.86 -1.89 12.59
C ALA A 267 7.57 -2.72 12.68
N GLY A 268 7.20 -3.43 11.60
CA GLY A 268 6.07 -4.36 11.60
C GLY A 268 6.19 -5.45 12.67
N ALA A 269 7.35 -6.10 12.76
CA ALA A 269 7.63 -7.12 13.78
C ALA A 269 7.47 -6.58 15.21
N LEU A 270 7.99 -5.38 15.47
CA LEU A 270 7.90 -4.70 16.76
C LEU A 270 6.45 -4.35 17.10
N VAL A 271 5.69 -3.83 16.14
CA VAL A 271 4.26 -3.52 16.33
C VAL A 271 3.48 -4.81 16.59
N GLY A 272 3.73 -5.89 15.85
CA GLY A 272 3.11 -7.20 16.11
C GLY A 272 3.40 -7.72 17.52
N TRP A 273 4.66 -7.59 17.97
CA TRP A 273 5.05 -7.92 19.33
C TRP A 273 4.27 -7.09 20.37
N LEU A 274 4.19 -5.77 20.17
CA LEU A 274 3.47 -4.86 21.05
C LEU A 274 1.96 -5.16 21.09
N LEU A 275 1.33 -5.35 19.94
CA LEU A 275 -0.09 -5.70 19.84
C LEU A 275 -0.39 -6.97 20.63
N ASN A 276 0.42 -8.01 20.44
CA ASN A 276 0.24 -9.23 21.24
C ASN A 276 0.50 -8.95 22.73
N ARG A 277 1.64 -8.35 23.08
CA ARG A 277 2.06 -8.20 24.48
C ARG A 277 1.13 -7.30 25.31
N LEU A 278 0.61 -6.24 24.71
CA LEU A 278 -0.16 -5.19 25.36
C LEU A 278 -1.68 -5.40 25.25
N ILE A 279 -2.16 -6.00 24.16
CA ILE A 279 -3.59 -6.14 23.87
C ILE A 279 -4.00 -7.61 23.92
N PHE A 280 -3.56 -8.42 22.95
CA PHE A 280 -4.16 -9.75 22.75
C PHE A 280 -3.77 -10.78 23.81
N ALA A 281 -2.53 -10.76 24.30
CA ALA A 281 -2.08 -11.63 25.38
C ALA A 281 -2.84 -11.37 26.70
N PRO A 282 -2.98 -10.10 27.17
CA PRO A 282 -3.83 -9.81 28.32
C PRO A 282 -5.30 -10.18 28.12
N LEU A 283 -5.87 -9.96 26.92
CA LEU A 283 -7.26 -10.30 26.64
C LEU A 283 -7.49 -11.81 26.71
N ARG A 284 -6.61 -12.63 26.11
CA ARG A 284 -6.68 -14.09 26.21
C ARG A 284 -6.56 -14.59 27.64
N ARG A 285 -5.63 -14.04 28.43
CA ARG A 285 -5.45 -14.44 29.85
C ARG A 285 -6.67 -14.14 30.72
N ARG A 286 -7.50 -13.16 30.33
CA ARG A 286 -8.76 -12.83 31.00
C ARG A 286 -9.95 -13.66 30.50
N GLY A 287 -9.73 -14.58 29.56
CA GLY A 287 -10.80 -15.40 28.99
C GLY A 287 -11.76 -14.63 28.08
N VAL A 288 -11.33 -13.50 27.50
CA VAL A 288 -12.14 -12.72 26.55
C VAL A 288 -12.37 -13.55 25.29
N GLY A 289 -13.64 -13.68 24.88
CA GLY A 289 -14.02 -14.51 23.72
C GLY A 289 -13.43 -14.01 22.40
N ILE A 290 -13.31 -14.91 21.42
CA ILE A 290 -12.74 -14.58 20.10
C ILE A 290 -13.51 -13.45 19.42
N THR A 291 -14.85 -13.47 19.47
CA THR A 291 -15.71 -12.41 18.89
C THR A 291 -15.41 -11.03 19.49
N GLN A 292 -15.17 -10.96 20.81
CA GLN A 292 -14.82 -9.70 21.47
C GLN A 292 -13.42 -9.21 21.05
N GLN A 293 -12.47 -10.14 20.88
CA GLN A 293 -11.15 -9.81 20.34
C GLN A 293 -11.23 -9.33 18.88
N MET A 294 -12.15 -9.86 18.06
CA MET A 294 -12.39 -9.38 16.69
C MET A 294 -12.85 -7.91 16.70
N ILE A 295 -13.79 -7.54 17.58
CA ILE A 295 -14.25 -6.15 17.74
C ILE A 295 -13.08 -5.22 18.06
N VAL A 296 -12.15 -5.66 18.92
CA VAL A 296 -10.93 -4.89 19.24
C VAL A 296 -10.06 -4.69 18.00
N THR A 297 -9.94 -5.69 17.13
CA THR A 297 -9.17 -5.53 15.88
C THR A 297 -9.79 -4.51 14.93
N ILE A 298 -11.12 -4.39 14.89
CA ILE A 298 -11.81 -3.37 14.08
C ILE A 298 -11.52 -1.97 14.64
N GLY A 299 -11.63 -1.80 15.96
CA GLY A 299 -11.27 -0.53 16.61
C GLY A 299 -9.81 -0.15 16.37
N LEU A 300 -8.91 -1.12 16.42
CA LEU A 300 -7.49 -0.90 16.14
C LEU A 300 -7.23 -0.57 14.66
N ALA A 301 -7.98 -1.16 13.73
CA ALA A 301 -7.91 -0.82 12.31
C ALA A 301 -8.31 0.63 12.05
N LEU A 302 -9.43 1.07 12.62
CA LEU A 302 -9.90 2.46 12.51
C LEU A 302 -8.93 3.46 13.15
N ALA A 303 -8.36 3.09 14.30
CA ALA A 303 -7.34 3.90 14.97
C ALA A 303 -6.05 4.00 14.13
N GLY A 304 -5.60 2.90 13.53
CA GLY A 304 -4.46 2.89 12.61
C GLY A 304 -4.70 3.76 11.39
N LEU A 305 -5.84 3.60 10.72
CA LEU A 305 -6.24 4.39 9.57
C LEU A 305 -6.23 5.89 9.87
N SER A 306 -6.83 6.29 11.00
CA SER A 306 -6.90 7.69 11.42
C SER A 306 -5.53 8.25 11.79
N LEU A 307 -4.67 7.42 12.39
CA LEU A 307 -3.31 7.80 12.73
C LEU A 307 -2.45 8.00 11.47
N PHE A 308 -2.56 7.13 10.47
CA PHE A 308 -1.86 7.33 9.21
C PHE A 308 -2.36 8.57 8.46
N LEU A 309 -3.68 8.80 8.44
CA LEU A 309 -4.25 10.00 7.84
C LEU A 309 -3.74 11.27 8.53
N PHE A 310 -3.65 11.26 9.87
CA PHE A 310 -3.17 12.40 10.64
C PHE A 310 -1.68 12.69 10.39
N VAL A 311 -0.85 11.65 10.34
CA VAL A 311 0.61 11.83 10.21
C VAL A 311 1.03 12.17 8.77
N TYR A 312 0.41 11.53 7.78
CA TYR A 312 0.88 11.58 6.39
C TYR A 312 -0.04 12.38 5.46
N GLY A 313 -1.25 12.68 5.91
CA GLY A 313 -2.28 13.29 5.07
C GLY A 313 -2.93 12.30 4.11
N ALA A 314 -3.87 12.83 3.32
CA ALA A 314 -4.67 12.05 2.37
C ALA A 314 -3.98 11.83 1.01
N GLN A 315 -2.86 12.51 0.76
CA GLN A 315 -2.22 12.50 -0.55
C GLN A 315 -1.44 11.21 -0.80
N PRO A 316 -1.40 10.72 -2.06
CA PRO A 316 -0.54 9.61 -2.41
C PRO A 316 0.93 9.95 -2.16
N ALA A 317 1.64 9.02 -1.53
CA ALA A 317 3.05 9.12 -1.22
C ALA A 317 3.85 8.25 -2.21
N PRO A 318 4.39 8.83 -3.30
CA PRO A 318 5.13 8.07 -4.30
C PRO A 318 6.46 7.55 -3.72
N ILE A 319 6.81 6.31 -4.02
CA ILE A 319 8.11 5.75 -3.64
C ILE A 319 9.02 5.81 -4.85
N VAL A 320 9.82 6.87 -4.98
CA VAL A 320 10.76 7.00 -6.10
C VAL A 320 11.95 6.07 -5.84
N SER A 321 12.09 5.04 -6.68
CA SER A 321 13.23 4.12 -6.64
C SER A 321 14.13 4.34 -7.85
N GLY A 322 15.44 4.18 -7.67
CA GLY A 322 16.43 4.29 -8.75
C GLY A 322 16.42 3.10 -9.73
N ILE A 323 15.56 2.09 -9.51
CA ILE A 323 15.49 0.87 -10.33
C ILE A 323 14.35 1.02 -11.33
N SER A 324 14.60 1.77 -12.42
CA SER A 324 13.61 2.04 -13.47
C SER A 324 13.78 1.17 -14.73
N ALA A 325 14.84 0.37 -14.79
CA ALA A 325 15.12 -0.48 -15.95
C ALA A 325 14.02 -1.54 -16.15
N ARG A 326 13.39 -1.52 -17.33
CA ARG A 326 12.45 -2.57 -17.77
C ARG A 326 13.23 -3.60 -18.58
N ILE A 327 12.99 -4.87 -18.30
CA ILE A 327 13.59 -6.00 -19.00
C ILE A 327 12.50 -6.63 -19.87
N GLN A 328 12.75 -6.71 -21.18
CA GLN A 328 11.86 -7.39 -22.11
C GLN A 328 12.22 -8.87 -22.18
N ILE A 329 11.28 -9.73 -21.80
CA ILE A 329 11.41 -11.19 -21.85
C ILE A 329 10.38 -11.70 -22.88
N GLY A 330 10.81 -11.78 -24.13
CA GLY A 330 9.94 -12.18 -25.24
C GLY A 330 8.73 -11.25 -25.39
N PRO A 331 7.47 -11.77 -25.33
CA PRO A 331 6.25 -10.97 -25.52
C PRO A 331 5.82 -10.18 -24.28
N VAL A 332 6.60 -10.21 -23.19
CA VAL A 332 6.25 -9.62 -21.89
C VAL A 332 7.39 -8.72 -21.40
N GLN A 333 7.04 -7.65 -20.69
CA GLN A 333 8.01 -6.76 -20.03
C GLN A 333 7.83 -6.79 -18.52
N ILE A 334 8.94 -6.88 -17.79
CA ILE A 334 8.99 -6.85 -16.33
C ILE A 334 9.89 -5.72 -15.85
N SER A 335 9.47 -4.97 -14.83
CA SER A 335 10.34 -3.95 -14.22
C SER A 335 11.38 -4.60 -13.31
N GLY A 336 12.60 -4.05 -13.24
CA GLY A 336 13.62 -4.53 -12.29
C GLY A 336 13.14 -4.48 -10.84
N GLN A 337 12.29 -3.49 -10.51
CA GLN A 337 11.66 -3.35 -9.20
C GLN A 337 10.68 -4.49 -8.91
N SER A 338 9.84 -4.86 -9.88
CA SER A 338 8.96 -6.03 -9.76
C SER A 338 9.75 -7.32 -9.59
N LEU A 339 10.81 -7.51 -10.38
CA LEU A 339 11.63 -8.72 -10.32
C LEU A 339 12.29 -8.87 -8.95
N LEU A 340 12.80 -7.78 -8.38
CA LEU A 340 13.33 -7.75 -7.02
C LEU A 340 12.24 -8.06 -6.00
N SER A 341 11.07 -7.42 -6.10
CA SER A 341 9.94 -7.64 -5.19
C SER A 341 9.46 -9.10 -5.21
N VAL A 342 9.30 -9.69 -6.39
CA VAL A 342 8.94 -11.10 -6.55
C VAL A 342 10.03 -12.01 -6.00
N GLY A 343 11.30 -11.73 -6.28
CA GLY A 343 12.43 -12.49 -5.77
C GLY A 343 12.45 -12.54 -4.23
N VAL A 344 12.32 -11.38 -3.58
CA VAL A 344 12.24 -11.29 -2.12
C VAL A 344 11.01 -12.02 -1.59
N ALA A 345 9.84 -11.81 -2.20
CA ALA A 345 8.60 -12.46 -1.76
C ALA A 345 8.69 -13.98 -1.86
N VAL A 346 9.18 -14.53 -2.97
CA VAL A 346 9.34 -15.98 -3.15
C VAL A 346 10.31 -16.57 -2.14
N VAL A 347 11.45 -15.91 -1.90
CA VAL A 347 12.44 -16.36 -0.88
C VAL A 347 11.81 -16.39 0.51
N VAL A 348 11.07 -15.35 0.89
CA VAL A 348 10.45 -15.28 2.22
C VAL A 348 9.30 -16.28 2.35
N LEU A 349 8.44 -16.40 1.34
CA LEU A 349 7.37 -17.42 1.30
C LEU A 349 7.95 -18.83 1.43
N ALA A 350 9.02 -19.14 0.70
CA ALA A 350 9.72 -20.41 0.80
C ALA A 350 10.34 -20.62 2.19
N ALA A 351 10.98 -19.60 2.76
CA ALA A 351 11.56 -19.67 4.10
C ALA A 351 10.50 -19.94 5.18
N VAL A 352 9.34 -19.28 5.09
CA VAL A 352 8.22 -19.51 6.02
C VAL A 352 7.63 -20.91 5.80
N ALA A 353 7.41 -21.33 4.54
CA ALA A 353 6.91 -22.66 4.22
C ALA A 353 7.82 -23.77 4.74
N LEU A 354 9.14 -23.64 4.56
CA LEU A 354 10.13 -24.57 5.10
C LEU A 354 10.16 -24.55 6.63
N THR A 355 10.08 -23.36 7.24
CA THR A 355 10.04 -23.21 8.70
C THR A 355 8.81 -23.92 9.28
N LEU A 356 7.63 -23.69 8.71
CA LEU A 356 6.39 -24.30 9.18
C LEU A 356 6.33 -25.80 8.91
N SER A 357 6.87 -26.29 7.79
CA SER A 357 6.79 -27.70 7.42
C SER A 357 7.87 -28.58 8.08
N ARG A 358 9.11 -28.09 8.22
CA ARG A 358 10.28 -28.91 8.58
C ARG A 358 10.80 -28.67 10.01
N THR A 359 10.49 -27.55 10.66
CA THR A 359 11.14 -27.20 11.95
C THR A 359 10.33 -27.59 13.20
N ARG A 360 10.99 -27.53 14.37
CA ARG A 360 10.35 -27.71 15.69
C ARG A 360 9.29 -26.64 15.96
N LEU A 361 9.55 -25.40 15.54
CA LEU A 361 8.62 -24.28 15.68
C LEU A 361 7.33 -24.59 14.93
N GLY A 362 7.42 -25.03 13.67
CA GLY A 362 6.26 -25.39 12.86
C GLY A 362 5.44 -26.55 13.42
N ARG A 363 6.07 -27.50 14.12
CA ARG A 363 5.33 -28.57 14.84
C ARG A 363 4.63 -28.04 16.09
N ALA A 364 5.29 -27.16 16.85
CA ALA A 364 4.68 -26.53 18.01
C ALA A 364 3.50 -25.63 17.61
N THR A 365 3.61 -24.88 16.52
CA THR A 365 2.52 -24.05 15.97
C THR A 365 1.31 -24.91 15.59
N ARG A 366 1.52 -26.05 14.92
CA ARG A 366 0.45 -27.00 14.58
C ARG A 366 -0.19 -27.66 15.81
N ALA A 367 0.62 -28.04 16.80
CA ALA A 367 0.10 -28.57 18.06
C ALA A 367 -0.78 -27.54 18.80
N VAL A 368 -0.37 -26.26 18.78
CA VAL A 368 -1.15 -25.17 19.37
C VAL A 368 -2.45 -24.90 18.61
N SER A 369 -2.46 -24.99 17.28
CA SER A 369 -3.68 -24.83 16.48
C SER A 369 -4.69 -25.95 16.69
N ASP A 370 -4.20 -27.20 16.84
CA ASP A 370 -5.07 -28.37 16.97
C ASP A 370 -5.74 -28.42 18.35
N ASN A 371 -4.95 -28.27 19.43
CA ASN A 371 -5.49 -28.21 20.79
C ASN A 371 -4.52 -27.49 21.75
N PRO A 372 -4.77 -26.20 22.08
CA PRO A 372 -3.90 -25.43 22.97
C PRO A 372 -3.74 -26.04 24.37
N ALA A 373 -4.79 -26.68 24.92
CA ALA A 373 -4.77 -27.26 26.26
C ALA A 373 -3.88 -28.52 26.30
N LEU A 374 -4.00 -29.40 25.30
CA LEU A 374 -3.16 -30.59 25.17
C LEU A 374 -1.70 -30.20 24.87
N ALA A 375 -1.48 -29.20 24.01
CA ALA A 375 -0.15 -28.66 23.75
C ALA A 375 0.52 -28.16 25.04
N ALA A 376 -0.21 -27.42 25.88
CA ALA A 376 0.31 -26.95 27.17
C ALA A 376 0.67 -28.11 28.12
N ALA A 377 -0.13 -29.18 28.15
CA ALA A 377 0.14 -30.37 28.98
C ALA A 377 1.44 -31.10 28.58
N THR A 378 1.84 -31.00 27.30
CA THR A 378 3.12 -31.56 26.80
C THR A 378 4.33 -30.63 27.02
N GLY A 379 4.16 -29.50 27.72
CA GLY A 379 5.23 -28.56 28.04
C GLY A 379 5.46 -27.47 26.98
N ILE A 380 4.60 -27.36 25.96
CA ILE A 380 4.69 -26.29 24.97
C ILE A 380 4.22 -24.97 25.60
N LYS A 381 5.06 -23.93 25.55
CA LYS A 381 4.70 -22.58 25.97
C LYS A 381 3.78 -21.92 24.94
N VAL A 382 2.49 -22.25 24.99
CA VAL A 382 1.44 -21.79 24.05
C VAL A 382 1.52 -20.27 23.80
N GLU A 383 1.60 -19.49 24.87
CA GLU A 383 1.62 -18.04 24.80
C GLU A 383 2.87 -17.48 24.08
N ALA A 384 4.00 -18.18 24.18
CA ALA A 384 5.22 -17.81 23.46
C ALA A 384 5.12 -18.15 21.96
N ILE A 385 4.47 -19.27 21.62
CA ILE A 385 4.19 -19.64 20.22
C ILE A 385 3.25 -18.63 19.58
N ILE A 386 2.14 -18.28 20.25
CA ILE A 386 1.21 -17.26 19.77
C ILE A 386 1.94 -15.92 19.64
N GLY A 387 2.74 -15.52 20.63
CA GLY A 387 3.55 -14.29 20.54
C GLY A 387 4.49 -14.27 19.34
N GLY A 388 5.21 -15.37 19.07
CA GLY A 388 6.07 -15.49 17.90
C GLY A 388 5.31 -15.40 16.59
N VAL A 389 4.11 -16.00 16.52
CA VAL A 389 3.21 -15.89 15.36
C VAL A 389 2.82 -14.44 15.11
N TRP A 390 2.41 -13.69 16.14
CA TRP A 390 2.08 -12.27 15.99
C TRP A 390 3.23 -11.42 15.44
N VAL A 391 4.46 -11.69 15.89
CA VAL A 391 5.67 -11.00 15.37
C VAL A 391 5.91 -11.33 13.91
N VAL A 392 5.92 -12.62 13.55
CA VAL A 392 6.16 -13.06 12.16
C VAL A 392 5.04 -12.57 11.25
N SER A 393 3.78 -12.66 11.66
CA SER A 393 2.65 -12.22 10.88
C SER A 393 2.68 -10.72 10.58
N ALA A 394 3.03 -9.90 11.56
CA ALA A 394 3.14 -8.45 11.36
C ALA A 394 4.37 -8.09 10.51
N ALA A 395 5.49 -8.80 10.68
CA ALA A 395 6.67 -8.64 9.82
C ALA A 395 6.34 -8.96 8.35
N LEU A 396 5.62 -10.06 8.09
CA LEU A 396 5.18 -10.45 6.75
C LEU A 396 4.17 -9.46 6.16
N ALA A 397 3.25 -8.95 6.98
CA ALA A 397 2.29 -7.93 6.56
C ALA A 397 3.01 -6.65 6.11
N SER A 398 3.91 -6.15 6.94
CA SER A 398 4.68 -4.94 6.62
C SER A 398 5.60 -5.15 5.44
N LEU A 399 6.32 -6.28 5.35
CA LEU A 399 7.11 -6.59 4.16
C LEU A 399 6.25 -6.67 2.90
N GLY A 400 5.09 -7.34 2.95
CA GLY A 400 4.13 -7.37 1.86
C GLY A 400 3.69 -5.97 1.43
N GLY A 401 3.40 -5.10 2.40
CA GLY A 401 3.06 -3.69 2.16
C GLY A 401 4.17 -2.90 1.48
N VAL A 402 5.44 -3.09 1.89
CA VAL A 402 6.58 -2.47 1.21
C VAL A 402 6.66 -2.92 -0.25
N LEU A 403 6.60 -4.24 -0.49
CA LEU A 403 6.76 -4.78 -1.83
C LEU A 403 5.59 -4.41 -2.76
N LEU A 404 4.36 -4.36 -2.23
CA LEU A 404 3.19 -3.87 -2.95
C LEU A 404 3.28 -2.37 -3.25
N ALA A 405 3.72 -1.56 -2.28
CA ALA A 405 3.93 -0.13 -2.50
C ALA A 405 5.03 0.12 -3.55
N LEU A 406 6.07 -0.71 -3.60
CA LEU A 406 7.04 -0.70 -4.68
C LEU A 406 6.41 -1.13 -6.01
N TYR A 407 5.65 -2.20 -6.05
CA TYR A 407 5.02 -2.64 -7.30
C TYR A 407 4.08 -1.59 -7.93
N LEU A 408 3.37 -0.84 -7.08
CA LEU A 408 2.47 0.25 -7.47
C LEU A 408 3.15 1.63 -7.53
N ASN A 409 4.44 1.70 -7.20
CA ASN A 409 5.25 2.93 -7.12
C ASN A 409 4.66 4.04 -6.21
N SER A 410 3.77 3.68 -5.29
CA SER A 410 3.02 4.60 -4.44
C SER A 410 2.44 3.89 -3.22
N THR A 411 2.32 4.61 -2.11
CA THR A 411 1.58 4.20 -0.91
C THR A 411 0.58 5.28 -0.50
N ARG A 412 -0.43 4.91 0.30
CA ARG A 412 -1.47 5.80 0.81
C ARG A 412 -1.81 5.47 2.25
N PHE A 413 -2.48 6.39 2.96
CA PHE A 413 -2.88 6.17 4.35
C PHE A 413 -3.88 5.01 4.54
N ASN A 414 -4.68 4.69 3.53
CA ASN A 414 -5.68 3.61 3.56
C ASN A 414 -5.23 2.35 2.82
N PHE A 415 -3.95 2.25 2.44
CA PHE A 415 -3.46 1.27 1.47
C PHE A 415 -3.81 -0.19 1.81
N GLY A 416 -3.50 -0.62 3.03
CA GLY A 416 -3.78 -1.97 3.46
C GLY A 416 -5.25 -2.21 3.81
N SER A 417 -6.02 -1.16 4.13
CA SER A 417 -7.46 -1.26 4.36
C SER A 417 -8.22 -1.62 3.08
N THR A 418 -7.82 -1.04 1.93
CA THR A 418 -8.37 -1.38 0.61
C THR A 418 -8.01 -2.80 0.20
N LEU A 419 -6.78 -3.24 0.50
CA LEU A 419 -6.31 -4.61 0.22
C LEU A 419 -6.82 -5.66 1.21
N LEU A 420 -7.35 -5.25 2.37
CA LEU A 420 -7.74 -6.15 3.46
C LEU A 420 -8.76 -7.19 3.00
N LEU A 421 -9.80 -6.73 2.31
CA LEU A 421 -10.86 -7.60 1.82
C LEU A 421 -10.33 -8.59 0.77
N LEU A 422 -9.38 -8.15 -0.05
CA LEU A 422 -8.73 -8.97 -1.05
C LEU A 422 -7.81 -10.03 -0.43
N MET A 423 -7.10 -9.68 0.64
CA MET A 423 -6.33 -10.64 1.44
C MET A 423 -7.25 -11.67 2.09
N PHE A 424 -8.36 -11.25 2.70
CA PHE A 424 -9.34 -12.20 3.24
C PHE A 424 -9.96 -13.08 2.16
N ALA A 425 -10.23 -12.54 0.99
CA ALA A 425 -10.67 -13.32 -0.18
C ALA A 425 -9.63 -14.39 -0.53
N ALA A 426 -8.35 -14.02 -0.61
CA ALA A 426 -7.27 -14.95 -0.89
C ALA A 426 -7.14 -16.05 0.18
N ILE A 427 -7.25 -15.68 1.45
CA ILE A 427 -7.12 -16.63 2.58
C ILE A 427 -8.32 -17.60 2.62
N THR A 428 -9.53 -17.09 2.46
CA THR A 428 -10.76 -17.90 2.47
C THR A 428 -10.84 -18.80 1.25
N LEU A 429 -10.49 -18.29 0.06
CA LEU A 429 -10.34 -19.09 -1.15
C LEU A 429 -9.27 -20.18 -0.98
N GLY A 430 -8.14 -19.85 -0.36
CA GLY A 430 -7.04 -20.78 -0.11
C GLY A 430 -7.36 -21.86 0.92
N GLY A 431 -8.23 -21.56 1.88
CA GLY A 431 -8.51 -22.37 3.06
C GLY A 431 -7.94 -21.72 4.32
N LEU A 432 -8.85 -21.31 5.20
CA LEU A 432 -8.55 -20.68 6.48
C LEU A 432 -7.66 -21.59 7.34
N GLY A 433 -6.57 -21.04 7.88
CA GLY A 433 -5.62 -21.77 8.71
C GLY A 433 -4.65 -22.68 7.96
N SER A 434 -4.67 -22.68 6.62
CA SER A 434 -3.69 -23.39 5.77
C SER A 434 -2.70 -22.41 5.14
N PRO A 435 -1.46 -22.28 5.66
CA PRO A 435 -0.47 -21.32 5.16
C PRO A 435 -0.24 -21.43 3.64
N LEU A 436 -0.11 -22.66 3.13
CA LEU A 436 0.06 -22.93 1.70
C LEU A 436 -1.23 -22.64 0.90
N GLY A 437 -2.39 -22.89 1.52
CA GLY A 437 -3.70 -22.50 0.98
C GLY A 437 -3.74 -21.02 0.63
N ALA A 438 -3.38 -20.15 1.57
CA ALA A 438 -3.40 -18.70 1.36
C ALA A 438 -2.49 -18.24 0.22
N VAL A 439 -1.35 -18.90 -0.01
CA VAL A 439 -0.45 -18.57 -1.13
C VAL A 439 -1.11 -18.89 -2.46
N VAL A 440 -1.68 -20.08 -2.61
CA VAL A 440 -2.40 -20.49 -3.83
C VAL A 440 -3.62 -19.58 -4.05
N GLY A 441 -4.39 -19.32 -3.00
CA GLY A 441 -5.55 -18.43 -3.07
C GLY A 441 -5.17 -17.02 -3.51
N ALA A 442 -4.09 -16.44 -3.00
CA ALA A 442 -3.62 -15.12 -3.40
C ALA A 442 -3.13 -15.05 -4.85
N VAL A 443 -2.47 -16.10 -5.35
CA VAL A 443 -2.10 -16.18 -6.77
C VAL A 443 -3.33 -16.24 -7.67
N VAL A 444 -4.33 -17.03 -7.31
CA VAL A 444 -5.60 -17.09 -8.06
C VAL A 444 -6.31 -15.74 -8.04
N ILE A 445 -6.42 -15.10 -6.87
CA ILE A 445 -7.01 -13.77 -6.76
C ILE A 445 -6.23 -12.74 -7.58
N GLY A 446 -4.89 -12.78 -7.57
CA GLY A 446 -4.08 -11.84 -8.35
C GLY A 446 -4.27 -12.01 -9.86
N LEU A 447 -4.29 -13.25 -10.35
CA LEU A 447 -4.59 -13.55 -11.75
C LEU A 447 -6.00 -13.06 -12.14
N VAL A 448 -6.98 -13.28 -11.27
CA VAL A 448 -8.35 -12.83 -11.51
C VAL A 448 -8.45 -11.31 -11.58
N VAL A 449 -7.83 -10.60 -10.63
CA VAL A 449 -7.86 -9.13 -10.58
C VAL A 449 -7.28 -8.54 -11.86
N GLU A 450 -6.11 -9.00 -12.28
CA GLU A 450 -5.43 -8.43 -13.46
C GLU A 450 -6.05 -8.91 -14.78
N LEU A 451 -6.57 -10.15 -14.88
CA LEU A 451 -7.27 -10.59 -16.09
C LEU A 451 -8.67 -9.96 -16.22
N SER A 452 -9.30 -9.56 -15.11
CA SER A 452 -10.63 -8.93 -15.15
C SER A 452 -10.62 -7.60 -15.92
N THR A 453 -9.48 -6.90 -15.98
CA THR A 453 -9.34 -5.62 -16.68
C THR A 453 -9.42 -5.75 -18.21
N ILE A 454 -9.55 -6.97 -18.74
CA ILE A 454 -9.83 -7.21 -20.16
C ILE A 454 -11.29 -6.86 -20.49
N VAL A 455 -12.19 -7.11 -19.54
CA VAL A 455 -13.64 -7.00 -19.73
C VAL A 455 -14.24 -5.89 -18.87
N LEU A 456 -13.66 -5.63 -17.70
CA LEU A 456 -14.10 -4.60 -16.77
C LEU A 456 -13.16 -3.38 -16.81
N PRO A 457 -13.67 -2.17 -16.51
CA PRO A 457 -12.83 -1.01 -16.22
C PRO A 457 -11.85 -1.33 -15.08
N SER A 458 -10.63 -0.79 -15.17
CA SER A 458 -9.56 -0.95 -14.18
C SER A 458 -10.00 -0.54 -12.76
N ASP A 459 -10.90 0.44 -12.64
CA ASP A 459 -11.44 0.91 -11.36
C ASP A 459 -12.28 -0.16 -10.63
N MET A 460 -12.89 -1.09 -11.38
CA MET A 460 -13.73 -2.14 -10.83
C MET A 460 -12.99 -3.48 -10.68
N ARG A 461 -11.68 -3.53 -10.91
CA ARG A 461 -10.91 -4.79 -10.89
C ARG A 461 -10.99 -5.53 -9.56
N TYR A 462 -11.07 -4.83 -8.43
CA TYR A 462 -11.20 -5.46 -7.11
C TYR A 462 -12.61 -6.01 -6.83
N ALA A 463 -13.65 -5.44 -7.46
CA ALA A 463 -15.01 -5.96 -7.36
C ALA A 463 -15.12 -7.36 -8.01
N SER A 464 -14.38 -7.59 -9.10
CA SER A 464 -14.34 -8.91 -9.76
C SER A 464 -13.84 -10.03 -8.84
N ALA A 465 -12.82 -9.74 -8.03
CA ALA A 465 -12.26 -10.69 -7.07
C ALA A 465 -13.26 -11.08 -5.98
N LEU A 466 -14.10 -10.12 -5.54
CA LEU A 466 -15.18 -10.36 -4.59
C LEU A 466 -16.28 -11.25 -5.17
N VAL A 467 -16.69 -11.02 -6.42
CA VAL A 467 -17.68 -11.87 -7.09
C VAL A 467 -17.16 -13.30 -7.21
N ILE A 468 -15.90 -13.46 -7.63
CA ILE A 468 -15.30 -14.80 -7.75
C ILE A 468 -15.14 -15.47 -6.40
N LEU A 469 -14.78 -14.73 -5.35
CA LEU A 469 -14.79 -15.25 -4.00
C LEU A 469 -16.17 -15.82 -3.63
N ILE A 470 -17.24 -15.06 -3.85
CA ILE A 470 -18.62 -15.49 -3.56
C ILE A 470 -18.95 -16.77 -4.33
N LEU A 471 -18.63 -16.81 -5.63
CA LEU A 471 -18.86 -17.98 -6.47
C LEU A 471 -18.11 -19.22 -5.97
N VAL A 472 -16.84 -19.07 -5.59
CA VAL A 472 -16.06 -20.20 -5.08
C VAL A 472 -16.56 -20.65 -3.71
N LEU A 473 -16.94 -19.74 -2.81
CA LEU A 473 -17.50 -20.12 -1.51
C LEU A 473 -18.85 -20.84 -1.65
N LEU A 474 -19.65 -20.50 -2.67
CA LEU A 474 -20.91 -21.20 -2.97
C LEU A 474 -20.66 -22.65 -3.44
N ILE A 475 -19.59 -22.88 -4.21
CA ILE A 475 -19.25 -24.19 -4.76
C ILE A 475 -18.40 -25.04 -3.78
N ARG A 476 -17.49 -24.40 -3.05
CA ARG A 476 -16.55 -25.00 -2.09
C ARG A 476 -16.28 -24.05 -0.90
N PRO A 477 -17.13 -24.10 0.14
CA PRO A 477 -16.99 -23.22 1.31
C PRO A 477 -15.74 -23.48 2.15
N GLN A 478 -15.07 -24.62 1.95
CA GLN A 478 -13.82 -24.98 2.64
C GLN A 478 -12.57 -24.39 1.96
N GLY A 479 -12.71 -23.71 0.81
CA GLY A 479 -11.59 -23.27 -0.01
C GLY A 479 -10.93 -24.40 -0.82
N ILE A 480 -9.85 -24.07 -1.54
CA ILE A 480 -9.16 -24.97 -2.47
C ILE A 480 -8.38 -26.06 -1.71
N LEU A 481 -7.72 -25.69 -0.61
CA LEU A 481 -6.83 -26.57 0.17
C LEU A 481 -7.27 -26.72 1.65
N GLY A 482 -8.50 -26.37 2.00
CA GLY A 482 -9.04 -26.57 3.34
C GLY A 482 -9.33 -28.05 3.65
N ARG A 483 -9.13 -28.45 4.90
CA ARG A 483 -9.52 -29.78 5.38
C ARG A 483 -11.00 -29.77 5.71
N ALA A 484 -11.74 -30.77 5.28
CA ALA A 484 -13.12 -30.96 5.71
C ALA A 484 -13.13 -31.28 7.22
N GLU A 485 -13.56 -30.33 8.04
CA GLU A 485 -13.88 -30.60 9.43
C GLU A 485 -15.08 -31.56 9.44
N ARG A 486 -14.89 -32.78 9.95
CA ARG A 486 -15.99 -33.71 10.13
C ARG A 486 -16.77 -33.20 11.35
N ILE A 487 -17.82 -32.44 11.10
CA ILE A 487 -18.78 -32.01 12.13
C ILE A 487 -19.35 -33.32 12.70
N GLY A 488 -18.91 -33.70 13.89
CA GLY A 488 -19.22 -34.94 14.58
C GLY A 488 -19.70 -34.66 15.98
#